data_AF-A0A540L325-F1
#
_entry.id   AF-A0A540L325-F1
#
_cell.length_a   1.000
_cell.length_b   1.000
_cell.length_c   1.000
_cell.angle_alpha   90.00
_cell.angle_beta   90.00
_cell.angle_gamma   90.00
#
_symmetry.space_group_name_H-M   'P 1'
#
loop_
_entity.id
_entity.type
_entity.pdbx_description
1 polymer ?
#
loop_
_entity_poly.entity_id
_entity_poly.type
_entity_poly.pdbx_seq_one_letter_code
_entity_poly.pdbx_strand_id
1 'polypeptide(L)'
;MEQWLEVEAHNFHSPSYYMVLHIFFALVLGFPSDPKIIQESEEKLGRVLDIYEERLSKSKYLGGDFFSLADFSHLPLTQYLVANMGKEYMIKDRKHVSALWDAISNIPSWKRVLQFGAPF
;
A
#
# COMPACT_ATOMS: atom_id res chain seq x y z
N MET A 1 -17.76 -2.20 2.92
CA MET A 1 -16.97 -1.25 2.11
C MET A 1 -16.46 -0.09 2.97
N GLU A 2 -17.33 0.80 3.47
CA GLU A 2 -16.96 2.02 4.21
C GLU A 2 -15.95 1.77 5.36
N GLN A 3 -16.18 0.72 6.16
CA GLN A 3 -15.24 0.33 7.22
C GLN A 3 -13.79 0.16 6.73
N TRP A 4 -13.57 -0.44 5.56
CA TRP A 4 -12.21 -0.70 5.05
C TRP A 4 -11.57 0.54 4.44
N LEU A 5 -12.38 1.51 4.01
CA LEU A 5 -11.88 2.83 3.64
C LEU A 5 -11.40 3.59 4.88
N GLU A 6 -12.14 3.51 5.98
CA GLU A 6 -11.71 4.08 7.27
C GLU A 6 -10.44 3.41 7.81
N VAL A 7 -10.33 2.09 7.65
CA VAL A 7 -9.12 1.35 8.01
C VAL A 7 -7.93 1.81 7.16
N GLU A 8 -8.12 2.06 5.86
CA GLU A 8 -7.08 2.62 5.00
C GLU A 8 -6.60 3.97 5.56
N ALA A 9 -7.52 4.92 5.73
CA ALA A 9 -7.21 6.29 6.14
C ALA A 9 -6.50 6.36 7.50
N HIS A 10 -6.91 5.54 8.46
CA HIS A 10 -6.42 5.63 9.84
C HIS A 10 -5.25 4.70 10.16
N ASN A 11 -5.10 3.58 9.44
CA ASN A 11 -4.13 2.54 9.82
C ASN A 11 -3.11 2.24 8.72
N PHE A 12 -3.50 2.26 7.46
CA PHE A 12 -2.59 1.98 6.33
C PHE A 12 -1.88 3.25 5.86
N HIS A 13 -2.62 4.35 5.73
CA HIS A 13 -2.16 5.57 5.07
C HIS A 13 -0.94 6.18 5.77
N SER A 14 -1.08 6.48 7.06
CA SER A 14 -0.03 7.15 7.85
C SER A 14 1.32 6.42 7.81
N PRO A 15 1.45 5.14 8.19
CA PRO A 15 2.74 4.46 8.14
C PRO A 15 3.27 4.30 6.70
N SER A 16 2.41 3.99 5.72
CA SER A 16 2.84 3.89 4.32
C SER A 16 3.37 5.23 3.79
N TYR A 17 2.67 6.33 4.08
CA TYR A 17 3.06 7.68 3.70
C TYR A 17 4.41 8.07 4.30
N TYR A 18 4.63 7.83 5.60
CA TYR A 18 5.91 8.14 6.23
C TYR A 18 7.08 7.36 5.62
N MET A 19 6.88 6.09 5.25
CA MET A 19 7.91 5.35 4.54
C MET A 19 8.18 5.94 3.15
N VAL A 20 7.14 6.29 2.39
CA VAL A 20 7.29 6.94 1.08
C VAL A 20 8.03 8.27 1.20
N LEU A 21 7.70 9.07 2.20
CA LEU A 21 8.35 10.35 2.46
C LEU A 21 9.83 10.17 2.78
N HIS A 22 10.17 9.30 3.74
CA HIS A 22 11.56 9.17 4.21
C HIS A 22 12.44 8.27 3.33
N ILE A 23 11.88 7.38 2.51
CA ILE A 23 12.67 6.54 1.60
C ILE A 23 12.77 7.20 0.23
N PHE A 24 11.63 7.39 -0.45
CA PHE A 24 11.60 7.80 -1.84
C PHE A 24 11.76 9.32 -1.98
N PHE A 25 10.93 10.12 -1.30
CA PHE A 25 10.98 11.58 -1.46
C PHE A 25 12.22 12.20 -0.83
N ALA A 26 12.73 11.66 0.28
CA ALA A 26 14.00 12.11 0.85
C ALA A 26 15.15 11.97 -0.18
N LEU A 27 15.17 10.86 -0.92
CA LEU A 27 16.14 10.62 -1.99
C LEU A 27 15.93 11.56 -3.18
N VAL A 28 14.69 11.72 -3.65
CA VAL A 28 14.38 12.48 -4.87
C VAL A 28 14.47 14.00 -4.66
N LEU A 29 14.07 14.49 -3.48
CA LEU A 29 14.01 15.93 -3.16
C LEU A 29 15.18 16.40 -2.29
N GLY A 30 16.04 15.50 -1.82
CA GLY A 30 17.29 15.84 -1.12
C GLY A 30 17.10 16.34 0.31
N PHE A 31 16.03 15.94 1.01
CA PHE A 31 15.85 16.25 2.43
C PHE A 31 16.25 15.07 3.34
N PRO A 32 16.52 15.30 4.63
CA PRO A 32 16.98 14.24 5.53
C PRO A 32 15.96 13.11 5.71
N SER A 33 16.43 11.87 5.55
CA SER A 33 15.69 10.66 5.94
C SER A 33 15.89 10.37 7.43
N ASP A 34 14.84 9.87 8.11
CA ASP A 34 14.91 9.41 9.49
C ASP A 34 14.72 7.87 9.53
N PRO A 35 15.80 7.10 9.79
CA PRO A 35 15.74 5.65 9.88
C PRO A 35 14.78 5.13 10.97
N LYS A 36 14.61 5.88 12.05
CA LYS A 36 13.72 5.49 13.15
C LYS A 36 12.26 5.56 12.70
N ILE A 37 11.88 6.62 11.97
CA ILE A 37 10.53 6.75 11.41
C ILE A 37 10.26 5.64 10.40
N ILE A 38 11.24 5.30 9.55
CA ILE A 38 11.11 4.19 8.59
C ILE A 38 10.85 2.88 9.33
N GLN A 39 11.67 2.55 10.33
CA GLN A 39 11.52 1.31 11.10
C GLN A 39 10.15 1.23 11.81
N GLU A 40 9.76 2.27 12.54
CA GLU A 40 8.49 2.29 13.26
C GLU A 40 7.28 2.20 12.31
N SER A 41 7.38 2.83 11.14
CA SER A 41 6.34 2.80 10.12
C SER A 41 6.24 1.44 9.46
N GLU A 42 7.38 0.80 9.19
CA GLU A 42 7.44 -0.55 8.64
C GLU A 42 6.81 -1.57 9.59
N GLU A 43 7.14 -1.50 10.89
CA GLU A 43 6.54 -2.37 11.92
C GLU A 43 5.02 -2.16 12.05
N LYS A 44 4.57 -0.89 12.03
CA LYS A 44 3.12 -0.56 12.07
C LYS A 44 2.41 -1.07 10.83
N LEU A 45 2.96 -0.82 9.65
CA LEU A 45 2.37 -1.26 8.39
C LEU A 45 2.35 -2.79 8.30
N GLY A 46 3.41 -3.47 8.73
CA GLY A 46 3.45 -4.94 8.78
C GLY A 46 2.26 -5.52 9.54
N ARG A 47 1.96 -4.99 10.74
CA ARG A 47 0.79 -5.42 11.53
C ARG A 47 -0.55 -5.17 10.82
N VAL A 48 -0.68 -4.06 10.10
CA VAL A 48 -1.89 -3.77 9.31
C VAL A 48 -2.04 -4.76 8.16
N LEU A 49 -0.93 -5.07 7.48
CA LEU A 49 -0.92 -6.04 6.39
C LEU A 49 -1.19 -7.46 6.88
N ASP A 50 -0.84 -7.82 8.11
CA ASP A 50 -1.21 -9.11 8.72
C ASP A 50 -2.73 -9.22 8.93
N ILE A 51 -3.38 -8.14 9.37
CA ILE A 51 -4.85 -8.06 9.45
C ILE A 51 -5.47 -8.19 8.05
N TYR A 52 -4.84 -7.57 7.04
CA TYR A 52 -5.32 -7.66 5.66
C TYR A 52 -5.18 -9.08 5.12
N GLU A 53 -4.08 -9.77 5.42
CA GLU A 53 -3.87 -11.16 5.03
C GLU A 53 -4.97 -12.05 5.60
N GLU A 54 -5.31 -11.89 6.89
CA GLU A 54 -6.42 -12.63 7.49
C GLU A 54 -7.75 -12.28 6.82
N ARG A 55 -8.03 -10.99 6.60
CA ARG A 55 -9.27 -10.56 5.93
C ARG A 55 -9.40 -11.15 4.54
N LEU A 56 -8.34 -11.09 3.74
CA LEU A 56 -8.31 -11.52 2.35
C LEU A 56 -8.23 -13.05 2.21
N SER A 57 -7.91 -13.76 3.30
CA SER A 57 -8.10 -15.22 3.34
C SER A 57 -9.58 -15.62 3.31
N LYS A 58 -10.48 -14.72 3.73
CA LYS A 58 -11.94 -14.96 3.87
C LYS A 58 -12.77 -14.25 2.81
N SER A 59 -12.18 -13.31 2.07
CA SER A 59 -12.87 -12.40 1.16
C SER A 59 -11.97 -12.03 -0.01
N LYS A 60 -12.51 -11.92 -1.23
CA LYS A 60 -11.69 -11.62 -2.42
C LYS A 60 -11.12 -10.19 -2.39
N TYR A 61 -11.89 -9.23 -1.89
CA TYR A 61 -11.51 -7.83 -1.72
C TYR A 61 -11.71 -7.42 -0.26
N LEU A 62 -11.11 -6.29 0.16
CA LEU A 62 -11.24 -5.80 1.53
C LEU A 62 -12.71 -5.55 1.87
N GLY A 63 -13.43 -4.90 0.95
CA GLY A 63 -14.84 -4.57 1.08
C GLY A 63 -15.82 -5.75 1.01
N GLY A 64 -15.40 -6.93 0.56
CA GLY A 64 -16.26 -8.10 0.30
C GLY A 64 -15.91 -8.80 -1.02
N ASP A 65 -16.93 -9.27 -1.74
CA ASP A 65 -16.73 -10.04 -2.99
C ASP A 65 -16.51 -9.17 -4.23
N PHE A 66 -16.74 -7.85 -4.12
CA PHE A 66 -16.62 -6.90 -5.23
C PHE A 66 -15.52 -5.87 -4.96
N PHE A 67 -14.79 -5.55 -6.03
CA PHE A 67 -13.81 -4.47 -6.04
C PHE A 67 -14.50 -3.14 -5.72
N SER A 68 -13.90 -2.34 -4.84
CA SER A 68 -14.50 -1.12 -4.34
C SER A 68 -13.49 0.02 -4.13
N LEU A 69 -13.99 1.20 -3.75
CA LEU A 69 -13.13 2.33 -3.40
C LEU A 69 -12.14 1.98 -2.29
N ALA A 70 -12.53 1.12 -1.35
CA ALA A 70 -11.67 0.66 -0.28
C ALA A 70 -10.48 -0.19 -0.75
N ASP A 71 -10.50 -0.74 -1.97
CA ASP A 71 -9.35 -1.45 -2.53
C ASP A 71 -8.53 -0.51 -3.43
N PHE A 72 -9.23 0.41 -4.13
CA PHE A 72 -8.61 1.42 -4.99
C PHE A 72 -7.76 2.42 -4.19
N SER A 73 -8.18 2.81 -2.98
CA SER A 73 -7.49 3.80 -2.14
C SER A 73 -6.05 3.40 -1.78
N HIS A 74 -5.73 2.10 -1.76
CA HIS A 74 -4.40 1.60 -1.44
C HIS A 74 -3.40 1.68 -2.60
N LEU A 75 -3.87 1.85 -3.84
CA LEU A 75 -3.03 1.77 -5.04
C LEU A 75 -1.83 2.73 -5.03
N PRO A 76 -1.97 4.04 -4.72
CA PRO A 76 -0.87 4.98 -4.82
C PRO A 76 0.30 4.64 -3.90
N LEU A 77 0.03 4.46 -2.60
CA LEU A 77 1.08 4.19 -1.63
C LEU A 77 1.67 2.78 -1.81
N THR A 78 0.85 1.79 -2.19
CA THR A 78 1.34 0.43 -2.45
C THR A 78 2.25 0.37 -3.68
N GLN A 79 1.97 1.19 -4.71
CA GLN A 79 2.82 1.27 -5.90
C GLN A 79 4.25 1.68 -5.56
N TYR A 80 4.43 2.64 -4.65
CA TYR A 80 5.76 3.04 -4.20
C TYR A 80 6.49 1.92 -3.45
N LEU A 81 5.78 1.18 -2.58
CA LEU A 81 6.34 0.05 -1.83
C LEU A 81 6.93 -0.99 -2.79
N VAL A 82 6.18 -1.31 -3.85
CA VAL A 82 6.52 -2.38 -4.78
C VAL A 82 7.53 -1.96 -5.86
N ALA A 83 7.53 -0.70 -6.29
CA ALA A 83 8.34 -0.27 -7.44
C ALA A 83 9.62 0.51 -7.09
N ASN A 84 9.63 1.29 -6.01
CA ASN A 84 10.64 2.35 -5.83
C ASN A 84 11.44 2.27 -4.53
N MET A 85 11.00 1.48 -3.55
CA MET A 85 11.55 1.53 -2.19
C MET A 85 12.29 0.27 -1.74
N GLY A 86 12.28 -0.82 -2.54
CA GLY A 86 12.83 -2.11 -2.11
C GLY A 86 12.06 -2.74 -0.94
N LYS A 87 10.75 -2.41 -0.82
CA LYS A 87 9.84 -2.85 0.25
C LYS A 87 8.75 -3.79 -0.28
N GLU A 88 8.96 -4.37 -1.46
CA GLU A 88 7.99 -5.24 -2.12
C GLU A 88 7.66 -6.50 -1.32
N TYR A 89 8.60 -6.99 -0.49
CA TYR A 89 8.40 -8.15 0.39
C TYR A 89 7.22 -7.95 1.36
N MET A 90 6.94 -6.71 1.77
CA MET A 90 5.79 -6.41 2.63
C MET A 90 4.46 -6.82 1.98
N ILE A 91 4.40 -6.77 0.66
CA ILE A 91 3.23 -7.19 -0.12
C ILE A 91 3.40 -8.65 -0.58
N LYS A 92 4.57 -9.00 -1.11
CA LYS A 92 4.83 -10.27 -1.79
C LYS A 92 4.96 -11.49 -0.87
N ASP A 93 5.34 -11.30 0.39
CA ASP A 93 5.45 -12.40 1.36
C ASP A 93 4.08 -12.82 1.95
N ARG A 94 3.04 -12.00 1.73
CA ARG A 94 1.67 -12.24 2.19
C ARG A 94 0.83 -12.71 1.00
N LYS A 95 0.43 -13.98 1.02
CA LYS A 95 -0.19 -14.65 -0.14
C LYS A 95 -1.46 -13.94 -0.61
N HIS A 96 -2.38 -13.64 0.30
CA HIS A 96 -3.67 -13.04 -0.03
C HIS A 96 -3.55 -11.55 -0.33
N VAL A 97 -2.68 -10.82 0.39
CA VAL A 97 -2.35 -9.42 0.08
C VAL A 97 -1.69 -9.28 -1.29
N SER A 98 -0.72 -10.14 -1.62
CA SER A 98 -0.09 -10.15 -2.95
C SER A 98 -1.12 -10.43 -4.04
N ALA A 99 -2.03 -11.38 -3.83
CA ALA A 99 -3.08 -11.69 -4.79
C ALA A 99 -4.04 -10.50 -4.99
N LEU A 100 -4.40 -9.78 -3.92
CA LEU A 100 -5.16 -8.54 -4.03
C LEU A 100 -4.40 -7.50 -4.84
N TRP A 101 -3.13 -7.23 -4.49
CA TRP A 101 -2.28 -6.28 -5.20
C TRP A 101 -2.20 -6.58 -6.70
N ASP A 102 -1.95 -7.84 -7.05
CA ASP A 102 -1.87 -8.27 -8.45
C ASP A 102 -3.21 -8.06 -9.17
N ALA A 103 -4.35 -8.24 -8.50
CA ALA A 103 -5.66 -7.98 -9.08
C ALA A 103 -5.90 -6.47 -9.32
N ILE A 104 -5.67 -5.62 -8.31
CA ILE A 104 -6.02 -4.19 -8.36
C ILE A 104 -5.02 -3.36 -9.17
N SER A 105 -3.74 -3.68 -9.11
CA SER A 105 -2.68 -2.99 -9.88
C SER A 105 -2.76 -3.29 -11.37
N ASN A 106 -3.44 -4.37 -11.77
CA ASN A 106 -3.61 -4.72 -13.17
C ASN A 106 -4.81 -4.07 -13.86
N ILE A 107 -5.64 -3.32 -13.12
CA ILE A 107 -6.84 -2.68 -13.68
C ILE A 107 -6.44 -1.64 -14.75
N PRO A 108 -7.12 -1.59 -15.91
CA PRO A 108 -6.76 -0.67 -17.00
C PRO A 108 -6.71 0.80 -16.61
N SER A 109 -7.60 1.26 -15.72
CA SER A 109 -7.60 2.64 -15.23
C SER A 109 -6.33 2.95 -14.43
N TRP A 110 -5.88 2.03 -13.58
CA TRP A 110 -4.63 2.21 -12.82
C TRP A 110 -3.40 2.22 -13.75
N LYS A 111 -3.32 1.27 -14.68
CA LYS A 111 -2.25 1.25 -15.69
C LYS A 111 -2.19 2.55 -16.48
N ARG A 112 -3.35 3.15 -16.80
CA ARG A 112 -3.42 4.46 -17.46
C ARG A 112 -2.88 5.57 -16.57
N VAL A 113 -3.17 5.57 -15.26
CA VAL A 113 -2.58 6.55 -14.32
C VAL A 113 -1.05 6.48 -14.35
N LEU A 114 -0.47 5.27 -14.32
CA LEU A 114 0.98 5.09 -14.35
C LEU A 114 1.66 5.61 -15.63
N GLN A 115 0.93 5.73 -16.74
CA GLN A 115 1.45 6.33 -17.99
C GLN A 115 1.64 7.84 -17.89
N PHE A 116 0.92 8.51 -16.99
CA PHE A 116 1.06 9.95 -16.75
C PHE A 116 2.16 10.29 -15.73
N GLY A 117 2.85 9.28 -15.19
CA GLY A 117 3.86 9.41 -14.13
C GLY A 117 3.44 8.65 -12.87
N ALA A 118 4.41 8.31 -12.01
CA ALA A 118 4.10 7.78 -10.68
C ALA A 118 3.21 8.81 -9.93
N PRO A 119 2.14 8.37 -9.26
CA PRO A 119 1.21 9.28 -8.58
C PRO A 119 1.95 9.95 -7.43
N PHE A 120 2.13 11.27 -7.50
CA PHE A 120 2.78 12.10 -6.48
C PHE A 120 2.33 11.73 -5.06
#